data_AF-A0A6G3LMR5-F1
#
_entry.id   AF-A0A6G3LMR5-F1
#
_cell.length_a   1.000
_cell.length_b   1.000
_cell.length_c   1.000
_cell.angle_alpha   90.00
_cell.angle_beta   90.00
_cell.angle_gamma   90.00
#
_symmetry.space_group_name_H-M   'P 1'
#
loop_
_entity.id
_entity.type
_entity.pdbx_description
1 polymer ?
#
loop_
_entity_poly.entity_id
_entity_poly.type
_entity_poly.pdbx_seq_one_letter_code
_entity_poly.pdbx_strand_id
1 'polypeptide(L)'
;TTIDANLEHEEVYQTDMYNYRLPEPRKPPNMLSTVFPGNDNVVSEILQELESTGHVMSYRSFLDIAREMLPQKALDTTRRLILYGYIQIRQGQVELTRKGLYVLSI
;
A
#
# COMPACT_ATOMS: atom_id res chain seq x y z
N THR A 1 29.70 33.15 25.46
CA THR A 1 28.46 32.55 25.99
C THR A 1 28.19 31.31 25.16
N THR A 2 28.60 30.15 25.68
CA THR A 2 28.53 28.86 25.00
C THR A 2 27.18 28.23 25.34
N ILE A 3 26.37 27.96 24.33
CA ILE A 3 25.09 27.25 24.50
C ILE A 3 25.43 25.76 24.44
N ASP A 4 25.58 25.14 25.61
CA ASP A 4 25.58 23.68 25.75
C ASP A 4 24.13 23.21 25.60
N ALA A 5 23.78 22.73 24.41
CA ALA A 5 22.50 22.09 24.18
C ALA A 5 22.58 20.63 24.65
N ASN A 6 22.31 20.41 25.94
CA ASN A 6 21.91 19.09 26.44
C ASN A 6 20.53 18.78 25.81
N LEU A 7 20.55 18.14 24.63
CA LEU A 7 19.37 17.46 24.10
C LEU A 7 19.09 16.26 24.98
N GLU A 8 18.20 16.46 25.95
CA GLU A 8 17.60 15.42 26.76
C GLU A 8 17.03 14.34 25.81
N HIS A 9 17.56 13.14 26.00
CA HIS A 9 17.30 11.91 25.25
C HIS A 9 15.89 11.35 25.53
N GLU A 10 14.81 12.12 25.34
CA GLU A 10 13.49 11.71 25.84
C GLU A 10 12.34 11.57 24.82
N GLU A 11 12.57 11.66 23.51
CA GLU A 11 11.47 11.48 22.53
C GLU A 11 11.71 10.43 21.42
N VAL A 12 12.57 9.43 21.65
CA VAL A 12 12.77 8.31 20.70
C VAL A 12 12.30 6.96 21.27
N TYR A 13 11.20 6.97 22.02
CA TYR A 13 10.53 5.74 22.47
C TYR A 13 9.06 5.71 22.04
N GLN A 14 8.83 5.70 20.73
CA GLN A 14 7.73 4.92 20.18
C GLN A 14 8.33 3.84 19.29
N THR A 15 8.85 2.80 19.95
CA THR A 15 9.03 1.50 19.29
C THR A 15 7.66 0.83 19.27
N ASP A 16 6.79 1.25 18.34
CA ASP A 16 5.79 0.32 17.84
C ASP A 16 6.58 -0.91 17.37
N MET A 17 6.48 -2.00 18.14
CA MET A 17 7.17 -3.24 17.82
C MET A 17 6.60 -3.74 16.49
N TYR A 18 7.27 -3.37 15.39
CA TYR A 18 7.04 -4.01 14.10
C TYR A 18 7.31 -5.49 14.28
N ASN A 19 6.24 -6.28 14.30
CA ASN A 19 6.32 -7.73 14.40
C ASN A 19 6.90 -8.27 13.08
N TYR A 20 8.23 -8.22 12.96
CA TYR A 20 9.01 -8.72 11.83
C TYR A 20 8.96 -10.24 11.82
N ARG A 21 7.79 -10.81 11.48
CA ARG A 21 7.75 -12.20 11.02
C ARG A 21 8.51 -12.25 9.70
N LEU A 22 9.53 -13.08 9.62
CA LEU A 22 10.23 -13.32 8.37
C LEU A 22 9.19 -13.75 7.32
N PRO A 23 9.18 -13.14 6.12
CA PRO A 23 8.23 -13.53 5.09
C PRO A 23 8.45 -15.00 4.76
N GLU A 24 7.36 -15.71 4.51
CA GLU A 24 7.47 -17.12 4.13
C GLU A 24 8.34 -17.26 2.87
N PRO A 25 9.24 -18.26 2.81
CA PRO A 25 10.10 -18.46 1.66
C PRO A 25 9.29 -18.51 0.38
N ARG A 26 9.67 -17.71 -0.61
CA ARG A 26 9.02 -17.61 -1.94
C ARG A 26 7.63 -16.95 -1.96
N LYS A 27 7.12 -16.44 -0.84
CA LYS A 27 5.91 -15.60 -0.83
C LYS A 27 6.28 -14.11 -0.91
N PRO A 28 5.57 -13.29 -1.70
CA PRO A 28 5.75 -11.85 -1.69
C PRO A 28 5.48 -11.28 -0.29
N PRO A 29 6.25 -10.31 0.22
CA PRO A 29 5.95 -9.71 1.52
C PRO A 29 4.63 -8.92 1.45
N ASN A 30 3.71 -9.17 2.39
CA ASN A 30 2.56 -8.30 2.59
C ASN A 30 3.01 -7.05 3.36
N MET A 31 3.03 -5.91 2.69
CA MET A 31 3.41 -4.62 3.28
C MET A 31 2.24 -3.63 3.26
N LEU A 32 1.00 -4.10 3.11
CA LEU A 32 -0.13 -3.23 2.81
C LEU A 32 -0.40 -2.25 3.97
N SER A 33 -0.40 -2.76 5.21
CA SER A 33 -0.51 -1.94 6.43
C SER A 33 0.68 -0.98 6.64
N THR A 34 1.89 -1.36 6.22
CA THR A 34 3.08 -0.50 6.30
C THR A 34 3.05 0.63 5.27
N VAL A 35 2.59 0.35 4.05
CA VAL A 35 2.57 1.31 2.94
C VAL A 35 1.38 2.26 3.02
N PHE A 36 0.26 1.78 3.56
CA PHE A 36 -1.02 2.48 3.67
C PHE A 36 -1.55 2.51 5.11
N PRO A 37 -0.82 3.12 6.06
CA PRO A 37 -1.24 3.15 7.46
C PRO A 37 -2.64 3.79 7.61
N GLY A 38 -3.54 3.05 8.26
CA GLY A 38 -4.92 3.46 8.52
C GLY A 38 -5.85 3.48 7.29
N ASN A 39 -5.38 3.05 6.11
CA ASN A 39 -6.18 2.94 4.88
C ASN A 39 -6.05 1.56 4.24
N ASP A 40 -5.44 0.60 4.92
CA ASP A 40 -5.12 -0.73 4.42
C ASP A 40 -6.37 -1.53 4.06
N ASN A 41 -7.42 -1.47 4.87
CA ASN A 41 -8.70 -2.11 4.54
C ASN A 41 -9.32 -1.55 3.25
N VAL A 42 -9.36 -0.22 3.12
CA VAL A 42 -9.90 0.47 1.94
C VAL A 42 -9.07 0.15 0.70
N VAL A 43 -7.74 0.10 0.84
CA VAL A 43 -6.85 -0.28 -0.26
C VAL A 43 -7.04 -1.75 -0.65
N SER A 44 -7.29 -2.64 0.33
CA SER A 44 -7.66 -4.03 0.06
C SER A 44 -8.96 -4.12 -0.75
N GLU A 45 -9.99 -3.35 -0.38
CA GLU A 45 -11.26 -3.28 -1.12
C GLU A 45 -11.05 -2.78 -2.58
N ILE A 46 -10.23 -1.75 -2.79
CA ILE A 46 -9.87 -1.30 -4.16
C ILE A 46 -9.23 -2.45 -4.98
N LEU A 47 -8.37 -3.26 -4.34
CA LEU A 47 -7.75 -4.41 -5.01
C LEU A 47 -8.74 -5.55 -5.26
N GLN A 48 -9.72 -5.75 -4.37
CA GLN A 48 -10.82 -6.71 -4.55
C GLN A 48 -11.73 -6.30 -5.71
N GLU A 49 -12.03 -5.02 -5.87
CA GLU A 49 -12.75 -4.52 -7.06
C GLU A 49 -11.98 -4.77 -8.35
N LEU A 50 -10.65 -4.67 -8.33
CA LEU A 50 -9.84 -5.06 -9.48
C LEU A 50 -9.86 -6.57 -9.72
N GLU A 51 -9.81 -7.39 -8.67
CA GLU A 51 -9.93 -8.84 -8.77
C GLU A 51 -11.28 -9.26 -9.36
N SER A 52 -12.39 -8.65 -8.91
CA SER A 52 -13.75 -8.97 -9.34
C SER A 52 -13.98 -8.75 -10.84
N THR A 53 -13.23 -7.81 -11.45
CA THR A 53 -13.25 -7.54 -12.90
C THR A 53 -12.41 -8.50 -13.74
N GLY A 54 -11.87 -9.57 -13.15
CA GLY A 54 -10.98 -10.51 -13.82
C GLY A 54 -9.52 -10.07 -13.77
N HIS A 55 -9.13 -9.33 -12.74
CA HIS A 55 -7.77 -8.85 -12.45
C HIS A 55 -7.26 -7.72 -13.36
N VAL A 56 -8.08 -7.22 -14.29
CA VAL A 56 -7.66 -6.21 -15.27
C VAL A 56 -8.80 -5.23 -15.51
N MET A 57 -8.48 -3.92 -15.49
CA MET A 57 -9.43 -2.88 -15.89
C MET A 57 -8.73 -1.68 -16.54
N SER A 58 -9.50 -0.73 -17.09
CA SER A 58 -8.91 0.50 -17.63
C SER A 58 -8.31 1.36 -16.52
N TYR A 59 -7.20 2.06 -16.81
CA TYR A 59 -6.59 2.99 -15.85
C TYR A 59 -7.56 4.07 -15.36
N ARG A 60 -8.48 4.52 -16.23
CA ARG A 60 -9.50 5.50 -15.86
C ARG A 60 -10.49 4.93 -14.85
N SER A 61 -11.04 3.74 -15.12
CA SER A 61 -11.97 3.06 -14.22
C SER A 61 -11.34 2.82 -12.85
N PHE A 62 -10.08 2.38 -12.83
CA PHE A 62 -9.33 2.17 -11.60
C PHE A 62 -9.18 3.46 -10.79
N LEU A 63 -8.84 4.58 -11.44
CA LEU A 63 -8.75 5.87 -10.78
C LEU A 63 -10.09 6.38 -10.28
N ASP A 64 -11.18 6.11 -10.99
CA ASP A 64 -12.52 6.52 -10.57
C ASP A 64 -12.95 5.77 -9.30
N ILE A 65 -12.70 4.45 -9.22
CA ILE A 65 -12.89 3.65 -7.99
C ILE A 65 -12.01 4.18 -6.85
N ALA A 66 -10.73 4.42 -7.11
CA ALA A 66 -9.81 4.93 -6.10
C ALA A 66 -10.22 6.32 -5.59
N ARG A 67 -10.83 7.17 -6.44
CA ARG A 67 -11.37 8.48 -6.05
C ARG A 67 -12.65 8.39 -5.25
N GLU A 68 -13.51 7.42 -5.55
CA GLU A 68 -14.72 7.18 -4.79
C GLU A 68 -14.38 6.77 -3.35
N MET A 69 -13.44 5.82 -3.20
CA MET A 69 -13.04 5.30 -1.90
C MET A 69 -12.04 6.21 -1.15
N LEU A 70 -11.15 6.91 -1.87
CA LEU A 70 -10.12 7.79 -1.28
C LEU A 70 -10.03 9.13 -2.03
N PRO A 71 -11.03 10.03 -1.89
CA PRO A 71 -11.16 11.24 -2.72
C PRO A 71 -9.92 12.14 -2.76
N GLN A 72 -9.24 12.29 -1.62
CA GLN A 72 -8.07 13.17 -1.50
C GLN A 72 -6.74 12.46 -1.78
N LYS A 73 -6.72 11.12 -1.81
CA LYS A 73 -5.49 10.31 -1.87
C LYS A 73 -5.41 9.39 -3.08
N ALA A 74 -6.44 9.29 -3.91
CA ALA A 74 -6.54 8.33 -5.01
C ALA A 74 -5.29 8.23 -5.90
N LEU A 75 -4.73 9.37 -6.32
CA LEU A 75 -3.53 9.40 -7.16
C LEU A 75 -2.27 8.95 -6.42
N ASP A 76 -2.11 9.36 -5.16
CA ASP A 76 -0.97 8.94 -4.32
C ASP A 76 -1.07 7.43 -4.04
N THR A 77 -2.27 6.95 -3.66
CA THR A 77 -2.57 5.54 -3.45
C THR A 77 -2.25 4.72 -4.69
N THR A 78 -2.74 5.14 -5.87
CA THR A 78 -2.50 4.43 -7.14
C THR A 78 -1.00 4.38 -7.47
N ARG A 79 -0.27 5.49 -7.30
CA ARG A 79 1.18 5.52 -7.50
C ARG A 79 1.91 4.56 -6.56
N ARG A 80 1.55 4.56 -5.27
CA ARG A 80 2.13 3.64 -4.29
C ARG A 80 1.81 2.19 -4.64
N LEU A 81 0.58 1.87 -5.05
CA LEU A 81 0.22 0.52 -5.48
C LEU A 81 1.09 0.02 -6.64
N ILE A 82 1.44 0.91 -7.58
CA ILE A 82 2.36 0.60 -8.68
C ILE A 82 3.80 0.44 -8.16
N LEU A 83 4.30 1.40 -7.37
CA LEU A 83 5.67 1.42 -6.85
C LEU A 83 5.98 0.19 -5.99
N TYR A 84 5.03 -0.23 -5.15
CA TYR A 84 5.17 -1.41 -4.31
C TYR A 84 4.77 -2.70 -5.03
N GLY A 85 4.44 -2.62 -6.31
CA GLY A 85 4.19 -3.77 -7.18
C GLY A 85 2.96 -4.58 -6.82
N TYR A 86 1.90 -3.95 -6.30
CA TYR A 86 0.59 -4.59 -6.11
C TYR A 86 -0.19 -4.62 -7.42
N ILE A 87 -0.08 -3.55 -8.22
CA ILE A 87 -0.66 -3.43 -9.57
C ILE A 87 0.44 -3.04 -10.56
N GLN A 88 0.21 -3.31 -11.85
CA GLN A 88 1.07 -2.84 -12.94
C GLN A 88 0.22 -2.19 -14.03
N ILE A 89 0.82 -1.31 -14.83
CA ILE A 89 0.16 -0.71 -16.00
C ILE A 89 0.71 -1.35 -17.27
N ARG A 90 -0.16 -1.90 -18.11
CA ARG A 90 0.16 -2.38 -19.46
C ARG A 90 -0.87 -1.85 -20.45
N GLN A 91 -0.40 -1.23 -21.54
CA GLN A 91 -1.27 -0.78 -22.63
C GLN A 91 -2.47 0.10 -22.17
N GLY A 92 -2.30 0.91 -21.13
CA GLY A 92 -3.37 1.76 -20.56
C GLY A 92 -4.37 1.03 -19.66
N GLN A 93 -4.14 -0.25 -19.41
CA GLN A 93 -4.88 -1.06 -18.44
C GLN A 93 -4.07 -1.21 -17.14
N VAL A 94 -4.78 -1.34 -16.04
CA VAL A 94 -4.25 -1.70 -14.74
C VAL A 94 -4.49 -3.20 -14.55
N GLU A 95 -3.43 -3.92 -14.20
CA GLU A 95 -3.47 -5.36 -13.95
C GLU A 95 -3.03 -5.65 -12.51
N LEU A 96 -3.73 -6.59 -11.86
CA LEU A 96 -3.33 -7.10 -10.57
C LEU A 96 -2.06 -7.96 -10.72
N THR A 97 -1.06 -7.74 -9.88
CA THR A 97 0.16 -8.55 -9.88
C THR A 97 0.00 -9.80 -9.01
N ARG A 98 0.97 -10.72 -9.06
CA ARG A 98 1.07 -11.84 -8.10
C ARG A 98 1.10 -11.38 -6.64
N LYS A 99 1.71 -10.22 -6.36
CA LYS A 99 1.76 -9.66 -5.01
C LYS A 99 0.38 -9.12 -4.59
N GLY A 100 -0.33 -8.45 -5.50
CA GLY A 100 -1.71 -8.02 -5.29
C GLY A 100 -2.63 -9.19 -4.95
N LEU A 101 -2.60 -10.23 -5.80
CA LEU A 101 -3.35 -11.48 -5.57
C LEU A 101 -3.03 -12.11 -4.21
N TYR A 102 -1.75 -12.19 -3.86
CA TYR A 102 -1.33 -12.82 -2.62
C TYR A 102 -1.95 -12.13 -1.39
N VAL A 103 -2.01 -10.79 -1.39
CA VAL A 103 -2.57 -10.05 -0.25
C VAL A 103 -4.08 -10.23 -0.12
N LEU A 104 -4.80 -10.49 -1.21
CA LEU A 104 -6.24 -10.79 -1.18
C LEU A 104 -6.56 -12.22 -0.71
N SER A 105 -5.58 -13.13 -0.76
CA SER A 105 -5.74 -14.54 -0.41
C SER A 105 -5.46 -14.89 1.06
N ILE A 106 -5.08 -13.91 1.88
CA ILE A 106 -4.77 -14.04 3.31
C ILE A 106 -5.99 -13.64 4.12
#